data_AF-A0A6A7MFR8-F1
#
_entry.id   AF-A0A6A7MFR8-F1
#
_cell.length_a   1.000
_cell.length_b   1.000
_cell.length_c   1.000
_cell.angle_alpha   90.00
_cell.angle_beta   90.00
_cell.angle_gamma   90.00
#
_symmetry.space_group_name_H-M   'P 1'
#
loop_
_entity.id
_entity.type
_entity.pdbx_description
1 polymer ?
#
loop_
_entity_poly.entity_id
_entity_poly.type
_entity_poly.pdbx_seq_one_letter_code
_entity_poly.pdbx_strand_id
1 'polypeptide(L)' 'MLTDVIVPGALNGKALADEVRRCWPDTRLVFMSGYSENILSTQGRLEPDVLLINKPFRKHELAKIPRAALDAQADQGSTA' A
#
# COMPACT_ATOMS: atom_id res chain seq x y z
N MET A 1 6.42 0.94 2.47
CA MET A 1 5.66 1.72 3.47
C MET A 1 4.34 1.02 3.79
N LEU A 2 3.92 1.01 5.06
CA LEU A 2 2.60 0.57 5.50
C LEU A 2 1.87 1.76 6.13
N THR A 3 0.67 2.11 5.67
CA THR A 3 -0.13 3.23 6.22
C THR A 3 -1.63 2.91 6.24
N ASP A 4 -2.39 3.60 7.10
CA ASP A 4 -3.85 3.60 7.01
C ASP A 4 -4.30 4.44 5.79
N VAL A 5 -5.44 4.07 5.19
CA VAL A 5 -6.11 4.91 4.17
C VAL A 5 -6.68 6.16 4.81
N ILE A 6 -7.28 6.03 5.99
CA ILE A 6 -7.88 7.14 6.72
C ILE A 6 -6.98 7.45 7.92
N VAL A 7 -6.21 8.51 7.79
CA VAL A 7 -5.46 9.09 8.91
C VAL A 7 -6.27 10.28 9.43
N PRO A 8 -6.61 10.36 10.73
CA PRO A 8 -7.26 11.53 11.29
C PRO A 8 -6.38 12.78 11.09
N GLY A 9 -6.92 13.83 10.46
CA GLY A 9 -6.21 15.09 10.20
C GLY A 9 -6.27 15.52 8.74
N ALA A 10 -5.40 16.46 8.36
CA ALA A 10 -5.37 17.06 7.00
C ALA A 10 -4.68 16.16 5.94
N LEU A 11 -3.99 15.10 6.36
CA LEU A 11 -3.22 14.25 5.46
C LEU A 11 -3.98 12.96 5.14
N ASN A 12 -4.43 12.82 3.90
CA ASN A 12 -4.98 11.58 3.37
C ASN A 12 -3.82 10.57 3.14
N GLY A 13 -4.01 9.29 3.48
CA GLY A 13 -3.03 8.24 3.19
C GLY A 13 -2.59 8.20 1.73
N LYS A 14 -3.49 8.55 0.79
CA LYS A 14 -3.14 8.71 -0.63
C LYS A 14 -2.13 9.83 -0.88
N ALA A 15 -2.32 11.01 -0.28
CA ALA A 15 -1.41 12.14 -0.45
C ALA A 15 -0.01 11.83 0.12
N LEU A 16 0.05 11.10 1.24
CA LEU A 16 1.30 10.59 1.79
C LEU A 16 1.98 9.61 0.83
N ALA A 17 1.23 8.69 0.24
CA ALA A 17 1.75 7.76 -0.76
C ALA A 17 2.29 8.44 -2.01
N ASP A 18 1.59 9.46 -2.51
CA ASP A 18 2.02 10.24 -3.66
C ASP A 18 3.36 10.93 -3.37
N GLU A 19 3.52 11.51 -2.17
CA GLU A 19 4.77 12.15 -1.74
C GLU A 19 5.91 11.16 -1.50
N VAL A 20 5.61 10.00 -0.92
CA VAL A 20 6.57 8.92 -0.69
C VAL A 20 7.09 8.36 -2.00
N ARG A 21 6.23 8.20 -3.01
CA ARG A 21 6.65 7.81 -4.36
C ARG A 21 7.52 8.87 -5.03
N ARG A 22 7.19 10.15 -4.84
CA ARG A 22 7.99 11.26 -5.36
C ARG A 22 9.41 11.26 -4.79
N CYS A 23 9.56 10.94 -3.50
CA CYS A 23 10.86 10.90 -2.84
C CYS A 23 11.60 9.55 -3.02
N TRP A 24 10.86 8.45 -3.05
CA TRP A 24 11.37 7.08 -3.12
C TRP A 24 10.54 6.21 -4.08
N PRO A 25 10.81 6.28 -5.39
CA PRO A 25 10.03 5.62 -6.43
C PRO A 25 9.90 4.11 -6.25
N ASP A 26 10.94 3.46 -5.72
CA ASP A 26 10.99 2.00 -5.53
C ASP A 26 10.27 1.52 -4.26
N THR A 27 9.62 2.42 -3.52
CA THR A 27 8.93 2.06 -2.29
C THR A 27 7.60 1.38 -2.58
N ARG A 28 7.49 0.11 -2.20
CA ARG A 28 6.21 -0.62 -2.18
C ARG A 28 5.24 0.00 -1.18
N LEU A 29 4.00 0.20 -1.60
CA LEU A 29 2.97 0.81 -0.78
C LEU A 29 1.94 -0.23 -0.35
N VAL A 30 1.72 -0.32 0.96
CA VAL A 30 0.68 -1.16 1.53
C VAL A 30 -0.26 -0.25 2.33
N PHE A 31 -1.54 -0.29 1.98
CA PHE A 31 -2.59 0.41 2.71
C PHE A 31 -3.36 -0.55 3.60
N MET A 32 -3.85 -0.04 4.73
CA MET A 32 -4.82 -0.73 5.57
C MET A 32 -6.14 0.05 5.54
N SER A 33 -7.27 -0.60 5.27
CA SER A 33 -8.59 0.05 5.26
C SER A 33 -9.61 -0.72 6.07
N GLY A 34 -10.39 -0.04 6.91
CA GLY A 34 -11.61 -0.59 7.52
C GLY A 34 -12.89 -0.24 6.74
N TYR A 35 -12.76 0.55 5.68
CA TYR A 35 -13.86 0.94 4.79
C TYR A 35 -13.68 0.27 3.43
N SER A 36 -14.80 -0.09 2.80
CA SER A 36 -14.86 -0.89 1.58
C SER A 36 -13.87 -0.45 0.50
N GLU A 37 -13.33 -1.43 -0.24
CA GLU A 37 -12.34 -1.32 -1.32
C GLU A 37 -12.63 -0.19 -2.34
N ASN A 38 -13.89 0.24 -2.42
CA ASN A 38 -14.36 1.36 -3.23
C ASN A 38 -13.61 2.68 -3.01
N ILE A 39 -13.11 3.00 -1.81
CA ILE A 39 -12.44 4.31 -1.61
C ILE A 39 -11.15 4.42 -2.44
N LEU A 40 -10.43 3.31 -2.63
CA LEU A 40 -9.21 3.27 -3.42
C LEU A 40 -9.47 2.99 -4.91
N SER A 41 -10.57 2.31 -5.23
CA SER A 41 -10.92 1.95 -6.62
C SER A 41 -11.75 3.00 -7.35
N THR A 42 -12.52 3.85 -6.64
CA THR A 42 -13.41 4.87 -7.26
C THR A 42 -12.66 6.10 -7.76
N GLN A 43 -11.42 6.36 -7.32
CA GLN A 43 -10.62 7.52 -7.76
C GLN A 43 -9.59 7.22 -8.86
N GLY A 44 -9.72 6.06 -9.52
CA GLY A 44 -8.84 5.66 -10.62
C GLY A 44 -7.85 4.61 -10.13
N ARG A 45 -8.00 3.41 -10.73
CA ARG A 45 -7.08 2.27 -10.77
C ARG A 45 -6.02 2.26 -9.65
N LEU A 46 -6.19 1.34 -8.69
CA LEU A 46 -5.09 0.95 -7.80
C LEU A 46 -3.85 0.73 -8.66
N GLU A 47 -2.86 1.60 -8.48
CA GLU A 47 -1.56 1.47 -9.14
C GLU A 47 -1.05 0.04 -8.90
N PRO A 48 -0.44 -0.62 -9.90
CA PRO A 48 -0.12 -2.05 -9.85
C PRO A 48 0.76 -2.45 -8.65
N ASP A 49 1.46 -1.49 -8.04
CA ASP A 49 2.34 -1.70 -6.89
C ASP A 49 1.71 -1.38 -5.52
N VAL A 50 0.39 -1.17 -5.48
CA VAL A 50 -0.35 -0.87 -4.26
C VAL A 50 -1.06 -2.11 -3.75
N LEU A 51 -0.71 -2.53 -2.53
CA LEU A 51 -1.39 -3.61 -1.83
C LEU A 51 -2.34 -3.07 -0.77
N LEU A 52 -3.43 -3.79 -0.53
CA LEU A 52 -4.44 -3.43 0.46
C LEU A 52 -4.62 -4.54 1.50
N ILE A 53 -4.77 -4.13 2.76
CA ILE A 53 -5.14 -4.99 3.89
C ILE A 53 -6.48 -4.52 4.45
N ASN A 54 -7.51 -5.35 4.33
CA ASN A 54 -8.82 -5.06 4.88
C ASN A 54 -8.83 -5.32 6.40
N LYS A 55 -9.34 -4.35 7.18
CA LYS A 55 -9.57 -4.48 8.63
C LYS A 55 -10.97 -5.04 8.89
N PRO A 56 -11.15 -5.85 9.97
CA PRO A 56 -10.12 -6.34 10.86
C PRO A 56 -9.30 -7.47 10.23
N PHE A 57 -8.01 -7.53 10.54
CA PHE A 57 -7.10 -8.59 10.10
C PHE A 57 -6.41 -9.26 11.29
N ARG A 58 -6.04 -10.52 11.14
CA ARG A 58 -5.21 -11.26 12.10
C ARG A 58 -3.73 -10.94 11.88
N LYS A 59 -2.90 -11.07 12.93
CA LYS A 59 -1.45 -10.81 12.85
C LYS A 59 -0.75 -11.59 11.73
N HIS A 60 -1.15 -12.84 11.50
CA HIS A 60 -0.56 -13.67 10.45
C HIS A 60 -0.95 -13.23 9.03
N GLU A 61 -2.10 -12.57 8.86
CA GLU A 61 -2.54 -12.02 7.57
C GLU A 61 -1.76 -10.74 7.26
N LEU A 62 -1.56 -9.90 8.27
CA LEU A 62 -0.70 -8.72 8.17
C LEU A 62 0.72 -9.07 7.75
N ALA A 63 1.30 -10.17 8.26
CA ALA A 63 2.69 -10.54 7.93
C ALA A 63 2.88 -11.00 6.47
N LYS A 64 1.83 -11.56 5.83
CA LYS A 64 1.91 -12.09 4.47
C LYS A 64 2.04 -11.01 3.40
N ILE A 65 1.37 -9.88 3.59
CA ILE A 65 1.27 -8.85 2.55
C ILE A 65 2.57 -8.05 2.37
N PRO A 66 3.21 -7.52 3.41
CA PRO A 66 4.53 -6.90 3.30
C PRO A 66 5.59 -7.90 2.83
N ARG A 67 5.50 -9.18 3.21
CA ARG A 67 6.41 -10.22 2.71
C ARG A 67 6.28 -10.37 1.20
N ALA A 68 5.06 -10.58 0.70
CA ALA A 68 4.80 -10.65 -0.74
C ALA A 68 5.23 -9.37 -1.49
N ALA A 69 5.03 -8.20 -0.89
CA ALA A 69 5.46 -6.92 -1.46
C ALA A 69 6.99 -6.85 -1.68
N LEU A 70 7.75 -7.32 -0.68
CA LEU A 70 9.21 -7.30 -0.71
C LEU A 70 9.75 -8.41 -1.62
N ASP A 71 9.14 -9.59 -1.61
CA ASP A 71 9.55 -10.71 -2.46
C ASP A 71 9.33 -10.36 -3.95
N ALA A 72 8.22 -9.70 -4.30
CA ALA A 72 7.96 -9.22 -5.66
C ALA A 72 8.91 -8.09 -6.13
N GLN A 73 9.62 -7.43 -5.21
CA GLN A 73 10.67 -6.46 -5.55
C GLN A 73 12.02 -7.14 -5.80
N ALA A 74 12.32 -8.22 -5.07
CA ALA A 74 13.53 -9.00 -5.28
C ALA A 74 13.58 -9.60 -6.69
N ASP A 75 12.44 -10.06 -7.20
CA ASP A 75 12.35 -10.63 -8.56
C ASP A 75 12.51 -9.58 -9.67
N GLN A 76 12.12 -8.33 -9.44
CA GLN A 76 12.25 -7.24 -10.43
C GLN A 76 13.66 -6.64 -10.48
N GLY A 77 14.47 -6.83 -9.44
CA GLY A 77 15.87 -6.38 -9.37
C GLY A 77 16.90 -7.34 -9.97
N SER A 78 16.49 -8.52 -10.47
CA SER A 78 17.39 -9.57 -10.96
C SER A 78 17.53 -9.63 -12.49
N THR A 79 17.10 -8.58 -13.21
CA THR A 79 17.36 -8.45 -14.66
C THR A 79 18.44 -7.39 -14.87
N ALA A 80 19.69 -7.80 -14.70
CA ALA A 80 20.88 -7.06 -15.14
C ALA A 80 21.82 -8.04 -15.84
#